data_AF-A0A0M9WU77-F1
#
_entry.id   AF-A0A0M9WU77-F1
#
_cell.length_a   1.000
_cell.length_b   1.000
_cell.length_c   1.000
_cell.angle_alpha   90.00
_cell.angle_beta   90.00
_cell.angle_gamma   90.00
#
_symmetry.space_group_name_H-M   'P 1'
#
loop_
_entity.id
_entity.type
_entity.pdbx_description
1 polymer ?
#
loop_
_entity_poly.entity_id
_entity_poly.type
_entity_poly.pdbx_seq_one_letter_code
_entity_poly.pdbx_strand_id
1 'polypeptide(L)' 'MDNMYKVMAFWTGIFAVMFYLGGMNEVSLLFVGNTGLFLLLGFLNLSERMYMYIFGAYLTVFFAGFTYYTTFIHVPGGGH' A
#
# COMPACT_ATOMS: atom_id res chain seq x y z
N MET A 1 -8.12 -2.98 -17.30
CA MET A 1 -7.49 -2.58 -16.01
C MET A 1 -6.44 -3.56 -15.45
N ASP A 2 -6.33 -4.82 -15.92
CA ASP A 2 -5.43 -5.82 -15.30
C ASP A 2 -3.94 -5.45 -15.26
N ASN A 3 -3.45 -4.78 -16.30
CA ASN A 3 -2.06 -4.31 -16.32
C ASN A 3 -1.80 -3.18 -15.31
N MET A 4 -2.83 -2.41 -14.94
CA MET A 4 -2.69 -1.30 -14.01
C MET A 4 -2.31 -1.79 -12.60
N TYR A 5 -2.95 -2.87 -12.14
CA TYR A 5 -2.62 -3.50 -10.85
C TYR A 5 -1.21 -4.09 -10.82
N LYS A 6 -0.74 -4.64 -11.94
CA LYS A 6 0.65 -5.11 -12.08
C LYS A 6 1.65 -3.96 -12.06
N VAL A 7 1.31 -2.83 -12.68
CA VAL A 7 2.14 -1.61 -12.63
C VAL A 7 2.17 -1.04 -11.21
N MET A 8 1.04 -1.04 -10.49
CA MET A 8 1.02 -0.63 -9.08
C MET A 8 1.89 -1.55 -8.22
N ALA A 9 1.79 -2.86 -8.40
CA ALA A 9 2.63 -3.83 -7.71
C ALA A 9 4.13 -3.62 -7.99
N PHE A 10 4.49 -3.31 -9.23
CA PHE A 10 5.87 -3.00 -9.61
C PHE A 10 6.41 -1.79 -8.82
N TRP A 11 5.64 -0.69 -8.78
CA TRP A 11 6.06 0.51 -8.05
C TRP A 11 6.13 0.30 -6.54
N THR A 12 5.14 -0.37 -5.94
CA THR A 12 5.19 -0.68 -4.50
C THR A 12 6.36 -1.61 -4.16
N GLY A 13 6.75 -2.48 -5.09
CA GLY A 13 7.91 -3.36 -4.93
C GLY A 13 9.23 -2.59 -4.94
N ILE A 14 9.38 -1.62 -5.84
CA ILE A 14 10.54 -0.71 -5.83
C ILE A 14 10.61 0.05 -4.51
N PHE A 15 9.50 0.62 -4.04
CA PHE A 15 9.47 1.33 -2.77
C PHE A 15 9.83 0.43 -1.59
N ALA A 16 9.36 -0.83 -1.58
CA ALA A 16 9.73 -1.79 -0.56
C ALA A 16 11.26 -1.99 -0.48
N VAL A 17 11.91 -2.15 -1.65
CA VAL A 17 13.38 -2.28 -1.74
C VAL A 17 14.09 -1.01 -1.30
N MET A 18 13.60 0.16 -1.72
CA MET A 18 14.19 1.45 -1.32
C MET A 18 14.07 1.69 0.19
N PHE A 19 12.93 1.38 0.82
CA PHE A 19 12.77 1.50 2.27
C PHE A 19 13.62 0.49 3.04
N TYR A 20 13.80 -0.71 2.51
CA TYR A 20 14.71 -1.70 3.09
C TYR A 20 16.16 -1.18 3.10
N LEU A 21 16.62 -0.67 1.95
CA LEU A 21 17.94 -0.04 1.83
C LEU A 21 18.08 1.21 2.70
N GLY A 22 17.00 1.95 2.91
CA GLY A 22 16.92 3.11 3.80
C GLY A 22 16.86 2.76 5.29
N GLY A 23 16.94 1.49 5.68
CA GLY A 23 16.91 1.04 7.08
C GLY A 23 15.52 1.06 7.74
N MET A 24 14.46 1.35 6.96
CA MET A 24 13.08 1.42 7.45
C MET A 24 12.38 0.07 7.27
N ASN A 25 12.77 -0.93 8.06
CA ASN A 25 12.31 -2.31 7.92
C ASN A 25 10.80 -2.48 8.07
N GLU A 26 10.18 -1.79 9.02
CA GLU A 26 8.73 -1.86 9.27
C GLU A 26 7.92 -1.34 8.06
N VAL A 27 8.33 -0.20 7.52
CA VAL A 27 7.69 0.41 6.35
C VAL A 27 7.96 -0.41 5.09
N SER A 28 9.17 -0.96 4.95
CA SER A 28 9.51 -1.87 3.86
C SER A 28 8.58 -3.09 3.83
N LEU A 29 8.38 -3.77 4.96
CA LEU A 29 7.47 -4.91 5.08
C LEU A 29 6.03 -4.55 4.70
N LEU A 30 5.57 -3.37 5.09
CA LEU A 30 4.24 -2.88 4.71
C LEU A 30 4.11 -2.72 3.19
N PHE A 31 5.14 -2.17 2.52
CA PHE A 31 5.17 -2.06 1.06
C PHE A 31 5.32 -3.40 0.34
N VAL A 32 6.03 -4.38 0.93
CA VAL A 32 6.02 -5.77 0.43
C VAL A 32 4.61 -6.35 0.48
N GLY A 33 3.88 -6.15 1.58
CA GLY A 33 2.48 -6.58 1.71
C GLY A 33 1.58 -6.00 0.62
N ASN A 34 1.66 -4.69 0.37
CA ASN A 34 0.90 -4.04 -0.70
C ASN A 34 1.27 -4.56 -2.09
N THR A 35 2.56 -4.82 -2.31
CA THR A 35 3.05 -5.41 -3.57
C THR A 35 2.42 -6.76 -3.83
N GLY A 36 2.40 -7.64 -2.81
CA GLY A 36 1.73 -8.94 -2.89
C GLY A 36 0.23 -8.78 -3.20
N LEU A 37 -0.44 -7.85 -2.52
CA LEU A 37 -1.88 -7.61 -2.69
C LEU A 37 -2.22 -7.18 -4.13
N PHE A 38 -1.50 -6.20 -4.67
CA PHE A 38 -1.72 -5.73 -6.04
C PHE A 38 -1.31 -6.75 -7.10
N LEU A 39 -0.25 -7.52 -6.84
CA LEU A 39 0.20 -8.57 -7.75
C LEU A 39 -0.82 -9.70 -7.84
N LEU A 40 -1.32 -10.19 -6.70
CA LEU A 40 -2.38 -11.20 -6.63
C LEU A 40 -3.66 -10.72 -7.32
N LEU A 41 -4.12 -9.51 -7.01
CA LEU A 41 -5.30 -8.93 -7.65
C LEU A 41 -5.12 -8.76 -9.16
N GLY A 42 -3.93 -8.36 -9.61
CA GLY A 42 -3.62 -8.22 -11.04
C GLY A 42 -3.59 -9.53 -11.83
N PHE A 43 -3.55 -10.69 -11.17
CA PHE A 43 -3.70 -11.99 -11.83
C PHE A 43 -5.16 -12.49 -11.87
N LEU A 44 -6.08 -11.86 -11.14
CA LEU A 44 -7.45 -12.35 -10.98
C LEU A 44 -8.42 -11.99 -12.13
N ASN A 45 -7.97 -11.38 -13.22
CA ASN A 45 -8.78 -11.06 -14.42
C ASN A 45 -10.21 -10.56 -14.09
N LEU A 46 -10.33 -9.68 -13.09
CA LEU A 46 -11.62 -9.18 -12.62
C LEU A 46 -12.22 -8.19 -13.62
N SER A 47 -13.54 -7.97 -13.53
CA SER A 47 -14.17 -6.91 -14.31
C SER A 47 -13.62 -5.53 -13.91
N GLU A 48 -13.51 -4.62 -14.87
CA GLU A 48 -12.91 -3.29 -14.63
C GLU A 48 -13.61 -2.49 -13.55
N ARG A 49 -14.93 -2.66 -13.43
CA ARG A 49 -15.73 -2.05 -12.36
C ARG A 49 -15.36 -2.60 -10.98
N MET A 50 -15.09 -3.90 -10.86
CA MET A 50 -14.66 -4.50 -9.60
C MET A 50 -13.28 -3.98 -9.18
N TYR A 51 -12.35 -3.85 -10.13
CA TYR A 51 -11.04 -3.25 -9.88
C TYR A 51 -11.14 -1.81 -9.35
N MET A 52 -12.07 -1.01 -9.88
CA MET A 52 -12.30 0.36 -9.37
C MET A 52 -12.84 0.36 -7.94
N TYR A 53 -13.76 -0.54 -7.61
CA TYR A 53 -14.30 -0.65 -6.25
C TYR A 53 -13.26 -1.12 -5.24
N ILE A 54 -12.44 -2.12 -5.59
CA ILE A 54 -11.34 -2.58 -4.73
C ILE A 54 -10.33 -1.46 -4.52
N PHE A 55 -9.99 -0.73 -5.58
CA PHE A 55 -9.07 0.40 -5.48
C PHE A 55 -9.60 1.51 -4.59
N GLY A 56 -10.88 1.88 -4.74
CA GLY A 56 -11.54 2.86 -3.88
C GLY A 56 -11.54 2.43 -2.41
N ALA A 57 -11.91 1.18 -2.14
CA ALA A 57 -11.89 0.64 -0.77
C ALA A 57 -10.48 0.62 -0.17
N TYR A 58 -9.48 0.21 -0.96
CA TYR A 58 -8.06 0.25 -0.57
C TYR A 58 -7.64 1.65 -0.15
N LEU A 59 -7.95 2.67 -0.98
CA LEU A 59 -7.61 4.06 -0.67
C LEU A 59 -8.30 4.56 0.59
N THR A 60 -9.57 4.22 0.82
CA THR A 60 -10.29 4.60 2.03
C THR A 60 -9.67 3.99 3.28
N VAL A 61 -9.34 2.71 3.25
CA VAL A 61 -8.69 2.02 4.38
C VAL A 61 -7.30 2.59 4.63
N PHE A 62 -6.49 2.80 3.59
CA PHE A 62 -5.17 3.40 3.73
C PHE A 62 -5.23 4.82 4.27
N PHE A 63 -6.17 5.63 3.77
CA PHE A 63 -6.36 6.99 4.25
C PHE A 63 -6.76 7.00 5.73
N ALA A 64 -7.79 6.26 6.11
CA ALA A 64 -8.24 6.18 7.49
C ALA A 64 -7.14 5.64 8.43
N GLY A 65 -6.44 4.57 8.02
CA GLY A 65 -5.34 3.99 8.78
C GLY A 65 -4.17 4.95 8.95
N PHE A 66 -3.77 5.65 7.88
CA PHE A 66 -2.67 6.61 7.93
C PHE A 66 -3.06 7.87 8.72
N THR A 67 -4.29 8.36 8.59
CA THR A 67 -4.82 9.44 9.42
C THR A 67 -4.78 9.04 10.88
N TYR A 68 -5.27 7.85 11.24
CA TYR A 68 -5.22 7.35 12.61
C TYR A 68 -3.77 7.25 13.13
N TYR A 69 -2.87 6.65 12.34
CA TYR A 69 -1.47 6.54 12.69
C TYR A 69 -0.85 7.91 12.94
N THR A 70 -1.05 8.89 12.05
CA THR A 70 -0.45 10.23 12.18
C THR A 70 -1.10 11.12 13.24
N THR A 71 -2.37 10.91 13.59
CA THR A 71 -3.06 11.69 14.63
C THR A 71 -2.86 11.15 16.03
N PHE A 72 -2.80 9.81 16.20
CA PHE A 72 -2.82 9.19 17.53
C PHE A 72 -1.56 8.42 17.89
N ILE A 73 -0.85 7.85 16.90
CA ILE A 73 0.34 7.02 17.17
C ILE A 73 1.62 7.84 16.97
N HIS A 74 1.73 8.53 15.84
CA HIS A 74 2.84 9.39 15.48
C HIS A 74 2.54 10.84 15.88
N VAL A 75 2.32 11.07 17.18
CA VAL A 75 2.05 12.40 17.73
C VAL A 75 3.33 13.27 17.63
N PRO A 76 3.35 14.34 16.82
CA PRO A 76 4.49 15.25 16.80
C PRO A 76 4.51 16.02 18.12
N GLY A 77 5.50 15.75 18.97
CA GLY A 77 5.67 16.43 20.27
C GLY A 77 5.07 15.72 21.50
N GLY A 78 4.57 14.49 21.36
CA GLY A 78 4.08 13.66 22.47
C GLY A 78 5.14 12.80 23.15
N GLY A 79 6.42 13.16 23.01
CA GLY A 79 7.50 12.55 23.76
C GLY A 79 7.61 13.21 25.13
N HIS A 80 7.59 12.39 26.18
CA HIS A 80 8.39 12.69 27.37
C HIS A 80 9.88 12.71 27.00
#